data_AF-A0A933HL40-F1
#
_entry.id   AF-A0A933HL40-F1
#
_cell.length_a   1.000
_cell.length_b   1.000
_cell.length_c   1.000
_cell.angle_alpha   90.00
_cell.angle_beta   90.00
_cell.angle_gamma   90.00
#
_symmetry.space_group_name_H-M   'P 1'
#
loop_
_entity.id
_entity.type
_entity.pdbx_description
1 polymer ?
#
loop_
_entity_poly.entity_id
_entity_poly.type
_entity_poly.pdbx_seq_one_letter_code
_entity_poly.pdbx_strand_id
1 'polypeptide(L)'
;MLNSFHLNPRRTRLVLYALLGLLFSSFILHPSSFVSADEETLTLLPGQQHIYRFEYKGDRTEIIVVVEAPEGVELGVYEPDATEPVGRGARRDNEMIWVGKFRAPGVYRAIVENKTPGPVLYSLAILGESVSGVGRIVEDTATSLTDVSKQGGRQTLHVKLPTGARRLQSPVMPAQCTPANALPQIINTSIKLCPNEIYPPLHLVGNDIGLFGDGARSAVINGGGRQFLVVMEGTGNWIDGVVIQSAPDAADAGAFLCQYDECIFPTQPEPTKIQGGLNYGGGILLLGANNVVHDVTVRGGTIGIASVDGYNNVLVENNLSDLNGWGNFNIRSNNSVFVGNTFNRDDHPCTTPDGRKFENGCETAGWVCLQCANNLVVNNHCEASGNCYYMSGERGLASNNNRFIGNYCAAAPNNCFEFTFSKGNVLQDNIATAHPQTGAACKYPFWIGGSTVYFGKNAWSCSISPEISIAHAIASTNTPTIALALGTNAPTYGTAATPFPQPTRLASASASPTPPAAPQFAKCNRRYRLPLLFDWNKLTAWVQCMLTPRLKY
;
A
#
# COMPACT_ATOMS: atom_id res chain seq x y z
N MET A 1 17.80 22.52 78.72
CA MET A 1 19.00 21.65 78.85
C MET A 1 19.61 21.50 77.47
N LEU A 2 20.91 21.72 77.31
CA LEU A 2 21.62 21.62 76.02
C LEU A 2 22.48 20.35 76.03
N ASN A 3 22.26 19.45 75.08
CA ASN A 3 23.10 18.27 74.88
C ASN A 3 23.89 18.41 73.57
N SER A 4 25.19 18.66 73.69
CA SER A 4 26.10 18.74 72.55
C SER A 4 26.50 17.36 72.06
N PHE A 5 26.22 17.03 70.79
CA PHE A 5 26.77 15.85 70.13
C PHE A 5 28.19 16.12 69.60
N HIS A 6 29.21 15.57 70.26
CA HIS A 6 30.57 15.57 69.73
C HIS A 6 30.72 14.57 68.58
N LEU A 7 30.79 15.07 67.34
CA LEU A 7 31.15 14.27 66.17
C LEU A 7 32.67 14.05 66.09
N ASN A 8 33.07 12.81 65.83
CA ASN A 8 34.47 12.38 65.83
C ASN A 8 35.17 12.76 64.49
N PRO A 9 36.20 13.63 64.50
CA PRO A 9 36.80 14.18 63.29
C PRO A 9 37.57 13.16 62.43
N ARG A 10 37.78 11.93 62.88
CA ARG A 10 38.45 10.89 62.08
C ARG A 10 37.56 10.19 61.05
N ARG A 11 36.23 10.26 61.13
CA ARG A 11 35.33 9.67 60.12
C ARG A 11 35.03 10.60 58.93
N THR A 12 35.02 11.92 59.13
CA THR A 12 34.61 12.89 58.11
C THR A 12 35.53 12.91 56.87
N ARG A 13 36.83 12.62 57.05
CA ARG A 13 37.79 12.60 55.92
C ARG A 13 37.58 11.42 54.97
N LEU A 14 37.16 10.24 55.46
CA LEU A 14 36.98 9.06 54.62
C LEU A 14 35.78 9.21 53.66
N VAL A 15 34.69 9.81 54.15
CA VAL A 15 33.48 10.08 53.36
C VAL A 15 33.75 11.10 52.26
N LEU A 16 34.59 12.11 52.53
CA LEU A 16 34.91 13.15 51.54
C LEU A 16 35.72 12.61 50.36
N TYR A 17 36.67 11.69 50.59
CA TYR A 17 37.40 11.03 49.51
C TYR A 17 36.52 10.05 48.70
N ALA A 18 35.55 9.37 49.34
CA ALA A 18 34.60 8.52 48.63
C ALA A 18 33.69 9.33 47.68
N LEU A 19 33.22 10.51 48.12
CA LEU A 19 32.42 11.43 47.29
C LEU A 19 33.24 12.07 46.15
N LEU A 20 34.52 12.43 46.38
CA LEU A 20 35.39 12.90 45.30
C LEU A 20 35.67 11.81 44.26
N GLY A 21 35.84 10.55 44.69
CA GLY A 21 36.02 9.41 43.80
C GLY A 21 34.80 9.18 42.88
N LEU A 22 33.59 9.27 43.44
CA LEU A 22 32.34 9.13 42.68
C LEU A 22 32.11 10.27 41.67
N LEU A 23 32.55 11.49 41.98
CA LEU A 23 32.49 12.61 41.04
C LEU A 23 33.51 12.47 39.90
N PHE A 24 34.68 11.87 40.13
CA PHE A 24 35.66 11.61 39.07
C PHE A 24 35.32 10.39 38.19
N SER A 25 34.67 9.35 38.74
CA SER A 25 34.20 8.20 37.93
C SER A 25 32.98 8.52 37.04
N SER A 26 32.43 9.73 37.12
CA SER A 26 31.33 10.18 36.24
C SER A 26 31.82 10.60 34.84
N PHE A 27 33.12 10.78 34.64
CA PHE A 27 33.74 11.08 33.33
C PHE A 27 34.16 9.81 32.55
N ILE A 28 33.39 8.73 32.68
CA ILE A 28 33.48 7.64 31.71
C ILE A 28 32.90 8.16 30.39
N LEU A 29 33.78 8.29 29.40
CA LEU A 29 33.43 8.60 28.01
C LEU A 29 32.28 7.70 27.58
N HIS A 30 31.10 8.29 27.36
CA HIS A 30 30.03 7.58 26.68
C HIS A 30 30.54 7.31 25.25
N PRO A 31 30.43 6.07 24.74
CA PRO A 31 30.76 5.81 23.35
C PRO A 31 29.79 6.64 22.49
N SER A 32 30.30 7.65 21.80
CA SER A 32 29.51 8.47 20.90
C SER A 32 28.87 7.56 19.84
N SER A 33 27.56 7.40 19.89
CA SER A 33 26.80 6.57 18.96
C SER A 33 26.77 7.23 17.59
N PHE A 34 27.83 7.03 16.80
CA PHE A 34 27.88 7.46 15.42
C PHE A 34 26.78 6.77 14.62
N VAL A 35 25.75 7.52 14.26
CA VAL A 35 24.73 7.09 13.30
C VAL A 35 25.36 7.19 11.92
N SER A 36 25.96 6.10 11.46
CA SER A 36 26.24 5.92 10.05
C SER A 36 24.98 5.41 9.35
N ALA A 37 24.81 5.77 8.08
CA ALA A 37 24.06 4.90 7.17
C ALA A 37 24.85 3.59 7.00
N ASP A 38 24.17 2.47 6.70
CA ASP A 38 24.87 1.26 6.25
C ASP A 38 25.68 1.58 4.99
N GLU A 39 26.91 1.08 4.94
CA GLU A 39 27.92 1.36 3.91
C GLU A 39 27.64 0.55 2.63
N GLU A 40 26.41 0.65 2.11
CA GLU A 40 25.95 -0.10 0.95
C GLU A 40 26.61 0.42 -0.34
N THR A 41 27.40 -0.43 -1.00
CA THR A 41 27.92 -0.15 -2.34
C THR A 41 26.80 -0.20 -3.38
N LEU A 42 26.47 0.95 -3.98
CA LEU A 42 25.39 1.13 -4.93
C LEU A 42 25.90 1.42 -6.35
N THR A 43 25.15 1.00 -7.36
CA THR A 43 25.41 1.35 -8.77
C THR A 43 24.71 2.65 -9.14
N LEU A 44 25.40 3.59 -9.79
CA LEU A 44 24.84 4.83 -10.34
C LEU A 44 25.14 4.92 -11.85
N LEU A 45 24.11 5.12 -12.69
CA LEU A 45 24.26 5.10 -14.16
C LEU A 45 24.76 6.45 -14.72
N PRO A 46 25.25 6.53 -15.96
CA PRO A 46 25.70 7.78 -16.58
C PRO A 46 24.63 8.88 -16.55
N GLY A 47 24.98 10.07 -16.07
CA GLY A 47 24.06 11.21 -15.98
C GLY A 47 22.94 11.06 -14.95
N GLN A 48 22.94 10.00 -14.14
CA GLN A 48 22.01 9.88 -13.01
C GLN A 48 22.57 10.52 -11.74
N GLN A 49 21.64 10.90 -10.87
CA GLN A 49 21.90 11.27 -9.49
C GLN A 49 21.23 10.29 -8.53
N HIS A 50 21.84 10.06 -7.36
CA HIS A 50 21.15 9.56 -6.18
C HIS A 50 21.12 10.67 -5.14
N ILE A 51 19.92 11.05 -4.74
CA ILE A 51 19.70 12.03 -3.69
C ILE A 51 19.61 11.29 -2.35
N TYR A 52 20.22 11.82 -1.30
CA TYR A 52 20.11 11.36 0.07
C TYR A 52 19.52 12.45 0.94
N ARG A 53 18.69 12.04 1.90
CA ARG A 53 18.13 12.83 2.99
C ARG A 53 18.98 12.62 4.25
N PHE A 54 19.15 13.67 5.05
CA PHE A 54 19.51 13.55 6.46
C PHE A 54 18.89 14.68 7.28
N GLU A 55 18.52 14.39 8.52
CA GLU A 55 18.11 15.41 9.50
C GLU A 55 19.34 15.97 10.21
N TYR A 56 19.26 17.24 10.62
CA TYR A 56 20.26 17.86 11.46
C TYR A 56 19.65 18.82 12.49
N LYS A 57 20.18 18.84 13.72
CA LYS A 57 19.62 19.63 14.85
C LYS A 57 19.90 21.14 14.79
N GLY A 58 20.76 21.63 13.89
CA GLY A 58 21.10 23.05 13.75
C GLY A 58 22.08 23.61 14.80
N ASP A 59 22.66 22.75 15.64
CA ASP A 59 23.46 23.11 16.81
C ASP A 59 24.93 23.50 16.53
N ARG A 60 25.34 23.46 15.26
CA ARG A 60 26.70 23.76 14.76
C ARG A 60 27.76 22.70 15.10
N THR A 61 27.36 21.50 15.52
CA THR A 61 28.25 20.32 15.48
C THR A 61 28.72 20.04 14.05
N GLU A 62 29.86 19.37 13.92
CA GLU A 62 30.42 19.04 12.60
C GLU A 62 29.66 17.90 11.93
N ILE A 63 29.51 18.03 10.61
CA ILE A 63 28.93 17.03 9.71
C ILE A 63 30.00 16.70 8.66
N ILE A 64 30.22 15.40 8.44
CA ILE A 64 31.10 14.87 7.40
C ILE A 64 30.26 14.01 6.47
N VAL A 65 30.24 14.34 5.18
CA VAL A 65 29.70 13.47 4.13
C VAL A 65 30.88 12.90 3.36
N VAL A 66 31.00 11.57 3.34
CA VAL A 66 32.02 10.83 2.60
C VAL A 66 31.34 10.05 1.48
N VAL A 67 31.90 10.10 0.28
CA VAL A 67 31.51 9.29 -0.88
C VAL A 67 32.75 8.62 -1.45
N GLU A 68 32.85 7.29 -1.34
CA GLU A 68 33.90 6.55 -2.06
C GLU A 68 33.41 6.30 -3.49
N ALA A 69 34.10 6.84 -4.49
CA ALA A 69 33.68 6.75 -5.88
C ALA A 69 34.86 6.98 -6.85
N PRO A 70 34.83 6.42 -8.07
CA PRO A 70 35.78 6.77 -9.12
C PRO A 70 35.69 8.25 -9.53
N GLU A 71 36.73 8.74 -10.20
CA GLU A 71 36.76 10.09 -10.79
C GLU A 71 35.56 10.33 -11.72
N GLY A 72 35.05 11.57 -11.74
CA GLY A 72 33.87 11.97 -12.52
C GLY A 72 32.53 11.74 -11.83
N VAL A 73 32.50 11.15 -10.64
CA VAL A 73 31.37 11.32 -9.70
C VAL A 73 31.55 12.63 -8.93
N GLU A 74 30.48 13.39 -8.71
CA GLU A 74 30.41 14.61 -7.89
C GLU A 74 29.51 14.45 -6.66
N LEU A 75 29.79 15.22 -5.61
CA LEU A 75 28.98 15.33 -4.39
C LEU A 75 28.59 16.80 -4.16
N GLY A 76 27.30 17.08 -3.98
CA GLY A 76 26.78 18.38 -3.53
C GLY A 76 25.92 18.23 -2.28
N VAL A 77 26.12 19.10 -1.28
CA VAL A 77 25.29 19.16 -0.06
C VAL A 77 24.39 20.40 -0.14
N TYR A 78 23.13 20.28 0.26
CA TYR A 78 22.07 21.28 0.11
C TYR A 78 21.35 21.51 1.44
N GLU A 79 21.06 22.78 1.74
CA GLU A 79 20.14 23.17 2.81
C GLU A 79 18.68 22.77 2.50
N PRO A 80 17.77 22.81 3.51
CA PRO A 80 16.33 22.75 3.28
C PRO A 80 15.91 23.75 2.20
N ASP A 81 15.01 23.33 1.30
CA ASP A 81 14.45 24.11 0.18
C ASP A 81 15.46 24.70 -0.85
N ALA A 82 16.77 24.55 -0.64
CA ALA A 82 17.80 25.11 -1.52
C ALA A 82 17.83 24.43 -2.91
N THR A 83 17.92 25.23 -3.97
CA THR A 83 18.10 24.75 -5.35
C THR A 83 19.56 24.57 -5.75
N GLU A 84 20.49 25.20 -5.03
CA GLU A 84 21.94 25.16 -5.25
C GLU A 84 22.66 24.57 -4.03
N PRO A 85 23.79 23.87 -4.21
CA PRO A 85 24.51 23.25 -3.11
C PRO A 85 25.25 24.31 -2.27
N VAL A 86 25.06 24.25 -0.95
CA VAL A 86 25.79 25.06 0.05
C VAL A 86 27.26 24.65 0.18
N GLY A 87 27.63 23.50 -0.37
CA GLY A 87 29.01 23.13 -0.66
C GLY A 87 29.12 21.86 -1.50
N ARG A 88 30.28 21.65 -2.12
CA ARG A 88 30.62 20.46 -2.90
C ARG A 88 31.72 19.64 -2.22
N GLY A 89 31.74 18.34 -2.43
CA GLY A 89 32.77 17.45 -1.90
C GLY A 89 34.15 17.77 -2.50
N ALA A 90 35.17 17.86 -1.65
CA ALA A 90 36.56 17.92 -2.09
C ALA A 90 37.06 16.49 -2.32
N ARG A 91 37.57 16.19 -3.52
CA ARG A 91 38.13 14.88 -3.83
C ARG A 91 39.53 14.70 -3.22
N ARG A 92 39.74 13.54 -2.61
CA ARG A 92 41.00 13.03 -2.08
C ARG A 92 41.08 11.56 -2.49
N ASP A 93 41.99 11.23 -3.42
CA ASP A 93 42.09 9.88 -3.97
C ASP A 93 40.71 9.42 -4.51
N ASN A 94 40.19 8.27 -4.06
CA ASN A 94 38.85 7.78 -4.42
C ASN A 94 37.72 8.35 -3.53
N GLU A 95 38.03 9.11 -2.48
CA GLU A 95 37.04 9.72 -1.60
C GLU A 95 36.63 11.10 -2.12
N MET A 96 35.36 11.46 -1.98
CA MET A 96 34.91 12.85 -1.92
C MET A 96 34.42 13.15 -0.52
N ILE A 97 35.04 14.13 0.14
CA ILE A 97 34.71 14.52 1.50
C ILE A 97 34.15 15.94 1.46
N TRP A 98 32.93 16.12 1.98
CA TRP A 98 32.42 17.42 2.38
C TRP A 98 32.40 17.50 3.91
N VAL A 99 32.93 18.60 4.47
CA VAL A 99 32.90 18.88 5.90
C VAL A 99 32.24 20.23 6.11
N GLY A 100 31.27 20.30 7.02
CA GLY A 100 30.56 21.54 7.32
C GLY A 100 29.73 21.48 8.59
N LYS A 101 28.94 22.53 8.81
CA LYS A 101 28.04 22.67 9.97
C LYS A 101 27.01 23.76 9.70
N PHE A 102 25.79 23.55 10.15
CA PHE A 102 24.68 24.47 9.90
C PHE A 102 24.17 25.15 11.17
N ARG A 103 23.31 26.16 11.00
CA ARG A 103 22.67 26.90 12.11
C ARG A 103 21.17 26.67 12.22
N ALA A 104 20.55 26.14 11.16
CA ALA A 104 19.13 25.83 11.14
C ALA A 104 18.93 24.33 11.42
N PRO A 105 17.98 23.95 12.29
CA PRO A 105 17.48 22.58 12.28
C PRO A 105 16.75 22.34 10.95
N GLY A 106 16.77 21.11 10.44
CA GLY A 106 16.03 20.80 9.21
C GLY A 106 16.42 19.51 8.52
N VAL A 107 15.86 19.35 7.32
CA VAL A 107 16.07 18.21 6.42
C VAL A 107 17.01 18.65 5.31
N TYR A 108 18.23 18.13 5.36
CA TYR A 108 19.31 18.43 4.43
C TYR A 108 19.39 17.34 3.37
N ARG A 109 19.98 17.68 2.21
CA ARG A 109 20.21 16.71 1.13
C ARG A 109 21.68 16.60 0.76
N ALA A 110 22.12 15.39 0.45
CA ALA A 110 23.40 15.13 -0.21
C ALA A 110 23.09 14.46 -1.56
N ILE A 111 23.52 15.06 -2.67
CA ILE A 111 23.30 14.54 -4.02
C ILE A 111 24.63 14.00 -4.55
N VAL A 112 24.63 12.74 -4.95
CA VAL A 112 25.74 12.07 -5.65
C VAL A 112 25.38 11.98 -7.13
N GLU A 113 26.19 12.57 -8.00
CA GLU A 113 25.93 12.67 -9.46
C GLU A 113 27.04 11.97 -10.24
N ASN A 114 26.71 11.06 -11.17
CA ASN A 114 27.69 10.39 -12.03
C ASN A 114 27.83 11.09 -13.38
N LYS A 115 28.93 11.83 -13.58
CA LYS A 115 29.26 12.50 -14.86
C LYS A 115 30.18 11.67 -15.76
N THR A 116 30.48 10.43 -15.39
CA THR A 116 31.24 9.51 -16.26
C THR A 116 30.33 8.92 -17.35
N PRO A 117 30.89 8.46 -18.49
CA PRO A 117 30.12 7.79 -19.54
C PRO A 117 29.76 6.33 -19.21
N GLY A 118 30.10 5.82 -18.02
CA GLY A 118 29.84 4.43 -17.61
C GLY A 118 29.07 4.32 -16.29
N PRO A 119 28.46 3.16 -15.98
CA PRO A 119 27.94 2.91 -14.65
C PRO A 119 29.09 2.84 -13.65
N VAL A 120 28.93 3.50 -12.50
CA VAL A 120 29.92 3.50 -11.40
C VAL A 120 29.37 2.77 -10.19
N LEU A 121 30.25 2.18 -9.39
CA LEU A 121 29.95 1.78 -8.01
C LEU A 121 30.41 2.89 -7.06
N TYR A 122 29.63 3.17 -6.02
CA TYR A 122 29.99 4.10 -4.97
C TYR A 122 29.39 3.69 -3.61
N SER A 123 29.99 4.15 -2.52
CA SER A 123 29.41 4.12 -1.16
C SER A 123 29.13 5.56 -0.69
N LEU A 124 28.27 5.76 0.30
CA LEU A 124 28.07 7.06 0.94
C LEU A 124 27.81 6.90 2.45
N ALA A 125 28.56 7.67 3.24
CA ALA A 125 28.35 7.82 4.69
C ALA A 125 28.07 9.30 5.03
N ILE A 126 27.14 9.54 5.96
CA ILE A 126 26.88 10.85 6.57
C ILE A 126 27.07 10.71 8.06
N LEU A 127 28.01 11.47 8.62
CA LEU A 127 28.48 11.34 9.99
C LEU A 127 28.36 12.68 10.73
N GLY A 128 27.93 12.64 12.00
CA GLY A 128 27.91 13.81 12.89
C GLY A 128 27.07 13.55 14.14
N GLU A 129 27.43 14.15 15.28
CA GLU A 129 26.76 13.95 16.59
C GLU A 129 25.27 14.34 16.58
N SER A 130 24.90 15.23 15.66
CA SER A 130 23.53 15.72 15.50
C SER A 130 22.93 15.46 14.12
N VAL A 131 23.44 14.44 13.41
CA VAL A 131 22.81 13.84 12.24
C VAL A 131 21.82 12.75 12.69
N SER A 132 20.64 12.70 12.06
CA SER A 132 19.67 11.61 12.22
C SER A 132 18.95 11.32 10.90
N GLY A 133 18.13 10.26 10.84
CA GLY A 133 17.20 10.00 9.73
C GLY A 133 17.85 9.94 8.34
N VAL A 134 19.06 9.40 8.24
CA VAL A 134 19.78 9.27 6.97
C VAL A 134 19.09 8.22 6.09
N GLY A 135 18.86 8.54 4.81
CA GLY A 135 18.28 7.60 3.86
C GLY A 135 18.31 8.09 2.42
N ARG A 136 18.44 7.18 1.46
CA ARG A 136 18.39 7.53 0.03
C ARG A 136 16.98 7.92 -0.38
N ILE A 137 16.84 9.10 -0.97
CA ILE A 137 15.68 9.50 -1.75
C ILE A 137 15.78 8.78 -3.09
N VAL A 138 14.93 7.77 -3.29
CA VAL A 138 14.68 7.24 -4.64
C VAL A 138 13.82 8.30 -5.33
N GLU A 139 14.40 9.01 -6.31
CA GLU A 139 13.58 9.83 -7.20
C GLU A 139 12.66 8.92 -7.99
N ASP A 140 11.36 9.22 -8.00
CA ASP A 140 10.36 8.40 -8.67
C ASP A 140 10.35 8.62 -10.20
N THR A 141 11.53 8.43 -10.81
CA THR A 141 11.64 8.10 -12.23
C THR A 141 11.21 6.65 -12.43
N ALA A 142 9.95 6.34 -12.09
CA ALA A 142 9.29 5.09 -12.42
C ALA A 142 9.36 4.88 -13.93
N THR A 143 10.34 4.10 -14.36
CA THR A 143 10.47 3.68 -15.75
C THR A 143 9.24 2.83 -16.06
N SER A 144 8.38 3.32 -16.95
CA SER A 144 7.04 2.74 -17.16
C SER A 144 7.09 1.22 -17.18
N LEU A 145 6.35 0.66 -16.24
CA LEU A 145 6.27 -0.78 -15.99
C LEU A 145 5.45 -1.46 -17.07
N THR A 146 4.78 -0.68 -17.94
CA THR A 146 4.17 -1.14 -19.18
C THR A 146 4.94 -0.68 -20.41
N ASP A 147 4.79 -1.42 -21.51
CA ASP A 147 4.95 -0.88 -22.86
C ASP A 147 3.59 -0.96 -23.57
N VAL A 148 3.10 0.17 -24.09
CA VAL A 148 1.82 0.23 -24.83
C VAL A 148 2.09 0.16 -26.33
N SER A 149 1.53 -0.82 -27.03
CA SER A 149 1.47 -0.86 -28.50
C SER A 149 0.03 -0.82 -29.01
N LYS A 150 -0.20 -0.18 -30.17
CA LYS A 150 -1.56 0.03 -30.72
C LYS A 150 -1.65 -0.54 -32.14
N GLN A 151 -2.62 -1.43 -32.38
CA GLN A 151 -2.82 -2.12 -33.66
C GLN A 151 -4.32 -2.38 -33.90
N GLY A 152 -4.84 -1.98 -35.07
CA GLY A 152 -6.23 -2.27 -35.45
C GLY A 152 -7.28 -1.69 -34.50
N GLY A 153 -7.02 -0.53 -33.90
CA GLY A 153 -7.89 0.09 -32.89
C GLY A 153 -7.84 -0.55 -31.50
N ARG A 154 -7.10 -1.64 -31.31
CA ARG A 154 -6.83 -2.24 -29.99
C ARG A 154 -5.50 -1.74 -29.43
N GLN A 155 -5.44 -1.62 -28.12
CA GLN A 155 -4.20 -1.46 -27.36
C GLN A 155 -3.70 -2.84 -26.91
N THR A 156 -2.40 -3.01 -26.81
CA THR A 156 -1.75 -4.14 -26.15
C THR A 156 -0.83 -3.58 -25.07
N LEU A 157 -1.07 -4.00 -23.82
CA LEU A 157 -0.27 -3.62 -22.67
C LEU A 157 0.72 -4.74 -22.34
N HIS A 158 2.01 -4.41 -22.28
CA HIS A 158 3.08 -5.33 -21.91
C HIS A 158 3.55 -5.03 -20.49
N VAL A 159 2.89 -5.61 -19.48
CA VAL A 159 3.20 -5.34 -18.06
C VAL A 159 4.43 -6.15 -17.63
N LYS A 160 5.47 -5.47 -17.16
CA LYS A 160 6.72 -6.06 -16.65
C LYS A 160 6.51 -6.44 -15.18
N LEU A 161 6.51 -7.74 -14.87
CA LEU A 161 6.34 -8.26 -13.51
C LEU A 161 7.58 -9.05 -13.08
N PRO A 162 7.94 -9.07 -11.77
CA PRO A 162 8.97 -9.97 -11.21
C PRO A 162 8.72 -11.46 -11.49
N THR A 163 7.48 -11.83 -11.80
CA THR A 163 7.03 -13.19 -12.13
C THR A 163 7.00 -13.50 -13.63
N GLY A 164 7.51 -12.58 -14.47
CA GLY A 164 7.46 -12.66 -15.94
C GLY A 164 6.43 -11.72 -16.56
N ALA A 165 6.70 -11.25 -17.79
CA ALA A 165 5.87 -10.25 -18.45
C ALA A 165 4.44 -10.76 -18.78
N ARG A 166 3.43 -9.95 -18.44
CA ARG A 166 2.01 -10.23 -18.74
C ARG A 166 1.53 -9.35 -19.90
N ARG A 167 1.15 -9.99 -21.01
CA ARG A 167 0.53 -9.31 -22.16
C ARG A 167 -0.99 -9.26 -21.96
N LEU A 168 -1.57 -8.06 -22.06
CA LEU A 168 -3.02 -7.81 -22.06
C LEU A 168 -3.42 -7.14 -23.38
N GLN A 169 -4.66 -7.30 -23.82
CA GLN A 169 -5.15 -6.69 -25.04
C GLN A 169 -6.54 -6.08 -24.81
N SER A 170 -6.74 -4.83 -25.21
CA SER A 170 -8.00 -4.13 -25.00
C SER A 170 -9.09 -4.58 -25.99
N PRO A 171 -10.36 -4.28 -25.68
CA PRO A 171 -11.42 -4.09 -26.67
C PRO A 171 -11.00 -3.10 -27.77
N VAL A 172 -11.76 -3.05 -28.87
CA VAL A 172 -11.51 -2.05 -29.92
C VAL A 172 -11.94 -0.68 -29.41
N MET A 173 -10.99 0.25 -29.29
CA MET A 173 -11.27 1.64 -28.96
C MET A 173 -12.06 2.30 -30.10
N PRO A 174 -13.22 2.93 -29.81
CA PRO A 174 -13.97 3.67 -30.82
C PRO A 174 -13.14 4.79 -31.47
N ALA A 175 -13.26 4.90 -32.80
CA ALA A 175 -12.56 5.94 -33.56
C ALA A 175 -13.12 7.34 -33.27
N GLN A 176 -14.45 7.45 -33.14
CA GLN A 176 -15.15 8.64 -32.68
C GLN A 176 -15.39 8.55 -31.16
N CYS A 177 -15.49 9.71 -30.51
CA CYS A 177 -15.94 9.77 -29.12
C CYS A 177 -17.48 9.80 -29.03
N THR A 178 -18.01 9.52 -27.84
CA THR A 178 -19.44 9.55 -27.53
C THR A 178 -19.72 10.76 -26.63
N PRO A 179 -20.41 11.81 -27.13
CA PRO A 179 -20.74 12.98 -26.32
C PRO A 179 -21.57 12.62 -25.07
N ALA A 180 -21.40 13.39 -23.99
CA ALA A 180 -22.05 13.14 -22.71
C ALA A 180 -23.59 13.14 -22.80
N ASN A 181 -24.16 13.96 -23.69
CA ASN A 181 -25.61 14.01 -23.95
C ASN A 181 -26.13 12.87 -24.85
N ALA A 182 -25.25 12.04 -25.41
CA ALA A 182 -25.58 10.89 -26.26
C ALA A 182 -25.44 9.55 -25.53
N LEU A 183 -25.09 9.56 -24.24
CA LEU A 183 -24.93 8.33 -23.46
C LEU A 183 -26.27 7.72 -23.02
N PRO A 184 -26.46 6.40 -23.16
CA PRO A 184 -27.55 5.68 -22.52
C PRO A 184 -27.31 5.54 -21.02
N GLN A 185 -28.39 5.32 -20.25
CA GLN A 185 -28.31 5.04 -18.81
C GLN A 185 -27.46 3.79 -18.48
N ILE A 186 -27.46 2.78 -19.36
CA ILE A 186 -26.63 1.58 -19.27
C ILE A 186 -25.83 1.44 -20.55
N ILE A 187 -24.51 1.40 -20.42
CA ILE A 187 -23.55 1.32 -21.51
C ILE A 187 -23.11 -0.14 -21.67
N ASN A 188 -23.50 -0.77 -22.79
CA ASN A 188 -23.24 -2.19 -23.08
C ASN A 188 -22.32 -2.39 -24.29
N THR A 189 -21.56 -1.36 -24.65
CA THR A 189 -20.58 -1.35 -25.75
C THR A 189 -19.36 -0.53 -25.34
N SER A 190 -18.26 -0.64 -26.10
CA SER A 190 -17.09 0.21 -25.86
C SER A 190 -17.39 1.66 -26.25
N ILE A 191 -17.01 2.61 -25.38
CA ILE A 191 -17.16 4.05 -25.61
C ILE A 191 -15.83 4.77 -25.40
N LYS A 192 -15.69 5.93 -26.04
CA LYS A 192 -14.56 6.84 -25.85
C LYS A 192 -15.08 8.21 -25.45
N LEU A 193 -14.49 8.84 -24.44
CA LEU A 193 -14.90 10.16 -23.98
C LEU A 193 -14.43 11.27 -24.94
N CYS A 194 -15.21 12.35 -25.04
CA CYS A 194 -14.94 13.50 -25.89
C CYS A 194 -14.10 14.55 -25.14
N PRO A 195 -13.06 15.14 -25.77
CA PRO A 195 -12.20 16.13 -25.12
C PRO A 195 -12.98 17.32 -24.56
N ASN A 196 -12.64 17.74 -23.34
CA ASN A 196 -13.23 18.85 -22.59
C ASN A 196 -14.73 18.70 -22.23
N GLU A 197 -15.33 17.52 -22.38
CA GLU A 197 -16.69 17.26 -21.89
C GLU A 197 -16.71 16.75 -20.43
N ILE A 198 -17.74 17.15 -19.69
CA ILE A 198 -18.01 16.67 -18.33
C ILE A 198 -19.11 15.61 -18.39
N TYR A 199 -18.82 14.44 -17.84
CA TYR A 199 -19.66 13.25 -17.89
C TYR A 199 -20.35 12.99 -16.54
N PRO A 200 -21.63 12.57 -16.54
CA PRO A 200 -22.33 12.11 -15.34
C PRO A 200 -21.79 10.73 -14.89
N PRO A 201 -22.23 10.20 -13.72
CA PRO A 201 -21.95 8.83 -13.31
C PRO A 201 -22.31 7.81 -14.41
N LEU A 202 -21.42 6.85 -14.67
CA LEU A 202 -21.54 5.87 -15.74
C LEU A 202 -21.82 4.46 -15.20
N HIS A 203 -22.78 3.75 -15.81
CA HIS A 203 -23.04 2.34 -15.54
C HIS A 203 -22.72 1.51 -16.79
N LEU A 204 -21.64 0.72 -16.73
CA LEU A 204 -21.18 -0.15 -17.80
C LEU A 204 -21.48 -1.61 -17.46
N VAL A 205 -22.23 -2.29 -18.33
CA VAL A 205 -22.68 -3.68 -18.10
C VAL A 205 -22.44 -4.50 -19.37
N GLY A 206 -21.48 -5.43 -19.32
CA GLY A 206 -21.12 -6.25 -20.47
C GLY A 206 -19.85 -7.07 -20.26
N ASN A 207 -19.40 -7.73 -21.31
CA ASN A 207 -18.08 -8.37 -21.36
C ASN A 207 -17.31 -7.81 -22.56
N ASP A 208 -15.98 -7.77 -22.45
CA ASP A 208 -15.08 -7.19 -23.46
C ASP A 208 -15.45 -5.74 -23.87
N ILE A 209 -16.00 -4.94 -22.95
CA ILE A 209 -16.32 -3.50 -23.18
C ILE A 209 -15.26 -2.57 -22.59
N GLY A 210 -14.89 -1.55 -23.37
CA GLY A 210 -13.85 -0.58 -22.99
C GLY A 210 -14.39 0.83 -22.78
N LEU A 211 -13.99 1.47 -21.68
CA LEU A 211 -14.18 2.88 -21.37
C LEU A 211 -12.83 3.60 -21.58
N PHE A 212 -12.71 4.36 -22.67
CA PHE A 212 -11.47 5.05 -23.04
C PHE A 212 -11.58 6.56 -22.82
N GLY A 213 -10.61 7.16 -22.14
CA GLY A 213 -10.48 8.61 -22.04
C GLY A 213 -10.11 9.28 -23.37
N ASP A 214 -10.00 10.61 -23.36
CA ASP A 214 -9.36 11.35 -24.43
C ASP A 214 -7.83 11.42 -24.22
N GLY A 215 -7.07 11.49 -25.31
CA GLY A 215 -5.60 11.49 -25.24
C GLY A 215 -4.97 12.73 -24.58
N ALA A 216 -5.76 13.75 -24.23
CA ALA A 216 -5.31 14.93 -23.49
C ALA A 216 -5.81 14.95 -22.02
N ARG A 217 -6.51 13.90 -21.56
CA ARG A 217 -7.09 13.77 -20.21
C ARG A 217 -7.96 14.98 -19.81
N SER A 218 -8.67 15.54 -20.79
CA SER A 218 -9.52 16.71 -20.67
C SER A 218 -11.00 16.38 -20.44
N ALA A 219 -11.42 15.16 -20.76
CA ALA A 219 -12.73 14.62 -20.43
C ALA A 219 -12.78 14.17 -18.96
N VAL A 220 -13.81 14.58 -18.23
CA VAL A 220 -13.90 14.34 -16.78
C VAL A 220 -15.23 13.70 -16.42
N ILE A 221 -15.20 12.52 -15.79
CA ILE A 221 -16.39 11.97 -15.11
C ILE A 221 -16.51 12.63 -13.74
N ASN A 222 -17.66 13.24 -13.45
CA ASN A 222 -17.84 14.12 -12.29
C ASN A 222 -19.11 13.80 -11.49
N GLY A 223 -19.04 14.04 -10.19
CA GLY A 223 -20.16 13.94 -9.24
C GLY A 223 -19.66 14.06 -7.81
N GLY A 224 -20.34 13.41 -6.86
CA GLY A 224 -19.94 13.44 -5.45
C GLY A 224 -20.91 12.71 -4.53
N GLY A 225 -20.55 12.66 -3.25
CA GLY A 225 -21.24 11.88 -2.23
C GLY A 225 -21.05 10.37 -2.40
N ARG A 226 -21.86 9.59 -1.68
CA ARG A 226 -21.71 8.14 -1.51
C ARG A 226 -21.96 7.23 -2.74
N GLN A 227 -21.97 7.78 -3.95
CA GLN A 227 -22.11 7.02 -5.20
C GLN A 227 -20.74 6.75 -5.86
N PHE A 228 -20.62 5.65 -6.60
CA PHE A 228 -19.49 5.46 -7.52
C PHE A 228 -19.78 6.13 -8.87
N LEU A 229 -18.83 6.89 -9.39
CA LEU A 229 -18.94 7.59 -10.66
C LEU A 229 -18.72 6.68 -11.88
N VAL A 230 -18.13 5.49 -11.71
CA VAL A 230 -18.13 4.43 -12.72
C VAL A 230 -18.45 3.10 -12.06
N VAL A 231 -19.60 2.50 -12.36
CA VAL A 231 -19.90 1.10 -12.02
C VAL A 231 -19.65 0.25 -13.26
N MET A 232 -18.82 -0.78 -13.15
CA MET A 232 -18.46 -1.67 -14.26
C MET A 232 -18.69 -3.13 -13.89
N GLU A 233 -19.71 -3.73 -14.50
CA GLU A 233 -20.12 -5.13 -14.31
C GLU A 233 -19.68 -6.02 -15.47
N GLY A 234 -19.08 -7.17 -15.13
CA GLY A 234 -18.76 -8.25 -16.06
C GLY A 234 -17.27 -8.56 -16.20
N THR A 235 -16.88 -9.14 -17.34
CA THR A 235 -15.58 -9.84 -17.52
C THR A 235 -14.82 -9.35 -18.75
N GLY A 236 -13.50 -9.18 -18.60
CA GLY A 236 -12.61 -8.74 -19.70
C GLY A 236 -12.78 -7.27 -20.08
N ASN A 237 -13.46 -6.49 -19.24
CA ASN A 237 -13.74 -5.08 -19.46
C ASN A 237 -12.48 -4.23 -19.18
N TRP A 238 -12.40 -3.07 -19.82
CA TRP A 238 -11.19 -2.24 -19.83
C TRP A 238 -11.53 -0.78 -19.49
N ILE A 239 -10.70 -0.12 -18.68
CA ILE A 239 -10.76 1.33 -18.43
C ILE A 239 -9.36 1.89 -18.70
N ASP A 240 -9.26 2.94 -19.53
CA ASP A 240 -7.99 3.45 -20.06
C ASP A 240 -7.92 4.99 -20.03
N GLY A 241 -6.94 5.58 -19.36
CA GLY A 241 -6.66 7.02 -19.47
C GLY A 241 -7.78 7.96 -19.00
N VAL A 242 -8.71 7.47 -18.18
CA VAL A 242 -9.90 8.21 -17.72
C VAL A 242 -9.55 9.13 -16.56
N VAL A 243 -10.12 10.34 -16.54
CA VAL A 243 -10.08 11.22 -15.35
C VAL A 243 -11.44 11.21 -14.66
N ILE A 244 -11.43 10.91 -13.37
CA ILE A 244 -12.59 10.93 -12.49
C ILE A 244 -12.32 11.94 -11.37
N GLN A 245 -13.28 12.84 -11.14
CA GLN A 245 -13.21 13.84 -10.08
C GLN A 245 -14.49 13.72 -9.25
N SER A 246 -14.33 13.59 -7.94
CA SER A 246 -15.46 13.46 -7.00
C SER A 246 -15.25 14.37 -5.80
N ALA A 247 -16.25 14.42 -4.93
CA ALA A 247 -16.18 14.99 -3.58
C ALA A 247 -16.69 13.94 -2.59
N PRO A 248 -16.15 13.85 -1.36
CA PRO A 248 -16.68 12.93 -0.36
C PRO A 248 -18.06 13.41 0.08
N ASP A 249 -18.81 12.56 0.77
CA ASP A 249 -20.04 13.04 1.41
C ASP A 249 -19.70 14.02 2.54
N ALA A 250 -20.53 15.04 2.73
CA ALA A 250 -20.36 15.98 3.85
C ALA A 250 -20.50 15.29 5.22
N ALA A 251 -21.12 14.11 5.27
CA ALA A 251 -21.18 13.25 6.46
C ALA A 251 -19.96 12.31 6.63
N ASP A 252 -19.08 12.19 5.62
CA ASP A 252 -17.86 11.38 5.65
C ASP A 252 -16.63 12.21 6.06
N ALA A 253 -16.63 13.50 5.71
CA ALA A 253 -15.60 14.46 6.12
C ALA A 253 -15.52 14.59 7.65
N GLY A 254 -14.36 14.26 8.23
CA GLY A 254 -14.15 14.30 9.69
C GLY A 254 -14.76 13.12 10.48
N ALA A 255 -15.41 12.16 9.81
CA ALA A 255 -16.05 11.02 10.45
C ALA A 255 -15.13 9.78 10.49
N PHE A 256 -15.37 8.87 11.43
CA PHE A 256 -14.82 7.51 11.35
C PHE A 256 -15.43 6.77 10.15
N LEU A 257 -14.60 6.29 9.24
CA LEU A 257 -15.03 5.48 8.11
C LEU A 257 -14.86 4.01 8.43
N CYS A 258 -15.94 3.24 8.34
CA CYS A 258 -15.89 1.82 8.61
C CYS A 258 -15.40 1.05 7.37
N GLN A 259 -14.25 0.39 7.45
CA GLN A 259 -13.75 -0.44 6.35
C GLN A 259 -14.64 -1.67 6.08
N TYR A 260 -15.32 -2.19 7.10
CA TYR A 260 -16.23 -3.34 7.01
C TYR A 260 -17.66 -2.92 6.60
N ASP A 261 -18.51 -3.89 6.22
CA ASP A 261 -19.92 -3.61 5.93
C ASP A 261 -20.65 -2.93 7.12
N GLU A 262 -20.31 -3.33 8.36
CA GLU A 262 -20.74 -2.66 9.59
C GLU A 262 -19.63 -2.64 10.66
N CYS A 263 -19.52 -1.50 11.36
CA CYS A 263 -18.73 -1.32 12.58
C CYS A 263 -19.66 -0.98 13.74
N ILE A 264 -19.41 -1.60 14.91
CA ILE A 264 -20.21 -1.41 16.13
C ILE A 264 -19.32 -0.82 17.21
N PHE A 265 -19.64 0.40 17.65
CA PHE A 265 -18.96 1.09 18.74
C PHE A 265 -19.73 0.88 20.05
N PRO A 266 -19.06 0.52 21.17
CA PRO A 266 -19.71 0.29 22.47
C PRO A 266 -20.02 1.61 23.20
N THR A 267 -20.71 2.53 22.51
CA THR A 267 -21.24 3.78 23.09
C THR A 267 -22.37 3.52 24.08
N GLN A 268 -22.83 4.57 24.75
CA GLN A 268 -23.93 4.53 25.72
C GLN A 268 -24.99 5.60 25.37
N PRO A 269 -26.30 5.36 25.62
CA PRO A 269 -26.86 4.16 26.25
C PRO A 269 -26.87 2.91 25.35
N GLU A 270 -26.79 3.09 24.03
CA GLU A 270 -26.84 2.01 23.04
C GLU A 270 -25.59 2.01 22.13
N PRO A 271 -25.17 0.86 21.56
CA PRO A 271 -24.04 0.79 20.64
C PRO A 271 -24.30 1.49 19.31
N THR A 272 -23.41 2.39 18.91
CA THR A 272 -23.50 3.11 17.63
C THR A 272 -23.04 2.21 16.50
N LYS A 273 -23.89 2.01 15.49
CA LYS A 273 -23.58 1.28 14.26
C LYS A 273 -23.22 2.25 13.14
N ILE A 274 -22.10 2.02 12.48
CA ILE A 274 -21.70 2.71 11.25
C ILE A 274 -21.76 1.69 10.10
N GLN A 275 -22.53 1.98 9.06
CA GLN A 275 -22.50 1.24 7.79
C GLN A 275 -21.28 1.69 6.98
N GLY A 276 -20.56 0.74 6.37
CA GLY A 276 -19.24 1.02 5.81
C GLY A 276 -18.95 0.37 4.45
N GLY A 277 -17.66 0.20 4.16
CA GLY A 277 -17.13 -0.37 2.92
C GLY A 277 -17.66 0.34 1.68
N LEU A 278 -18.41 -0.39 0.85
CA LEU A 278 -18.93 0.11 -0.43
C LEU A 278 -19.96 1.24 -0.30
N ASN A 279 -20.46 1.51 0.92
CA ASN A 279 -21.40 2.61 1.17
C ASN A 279 -20.80 4.02 1.01
N TYR A 280 -19.49 4.16 0.78
CA TYR A 280 -18.82 5.47 0.72
C TYR A 280 -18.58 6.03 -0.68
N GLY A 281 -18.71 5.23 -1.74
CA GLY A 281 -18.60 5.71 -3.13
C GLY A 281 -17.26 6.38 -3.47
N GLY A 282 -17.28 7.23 -4.51
CA GLY A 282 -16.09 7.84 -5.10
C GLY A 282 -15.94 7.47 -6.58
N GLY A 283 -14.79 6.92 -6.97
CA GLY A 283 -14.46 6.64 -8.37
C GLY A 283 -15.12 5.39 -8.95
N ILE A 284 -14.36 4.32 -9.08
CA ILE A 284 -14.75 3.11 -9.82
C ILE A 284 -15.23 2.01 -8.87
N LEU A 285 -16.30 1.29 -9.24
CA LEU A 285 -16.69 0.01 -8.65
C LEU A 285 -16.61 -1.09 -9.71
N LEU A 286 -15.63 -1.99 -9.57
CA LEU A 286 -15.43 -3.16 -10.41
C LEU A 286 -16.17 -4.37 -9.83
N LEU A 287 -17.16 -4.88 -10.58
CA LEU A 287 -17.98 -6.03 -10.25
C LEU A 287 -17.73 -7.16 -11.27
N GLY A 288 -16.61 -7.87 -11.11
CA GLY A 288 -16.26 -9.00 -11.98
C GLY A 288 -14.76 -9.24 -12.13
N ALA A 289 -14.39 -9.98 -13.19
CA ALA A 289 -13.12 -10.69 -13.29
C ALA A 289 -12.36 -10.45 -14.60
N ASN A 290 -11.05 -10.64 -14.58
CA ASN A 290 -10.11 -10.40 -15.69
C ASN A 290 -10.19 -8.97 -16.28
N ASN A 291 -10.72 -8.02 -15.50
CA ASN A 291 -10.90 -6.63 -15.91
C ASN A 291 -9.58 -5.86 -15.77
N VAL A 292 -9.38 -4.85 -16.60
CA VAL A 292 -8.16 -4.03 -16.64
C VAL A 292 -8.51 -2.58 -16.37
N VAL A 293 -7.79 -1.93 -15.45
CA VAL A 293 -7.86 -0.48 -15.22
C VAL A 293 -6.44 0.09 -15.30
N HIS A 294 -6.23 0.96 -16.28
CA HIS A 294 -4.92 1.41 -16.71
C HIS A 294 -4.90 2.94 -16.92
N ASP A 295 -3.87 3.59 -16.40
CA ASP A 295 -3.62 5.03 -16.59
C ASP A 295 -4.77 5.96 -16.13
N VAL A 296 -5.63 5.47 -15.23
CA VAL A 296 -6.76 6.23 -14.69
C VAL A 296 -6.30 7.17 -13.58
N THR A 297 -6.86 8.38 -13.55
CA THR A 297 -6.72 9.32 -12.44
C THR A 297 -8.04 9.44 -11.69
N VAL A 298 -8.05 9.17 -10.39
CA VAL A 298 -9.20 9.39 -9.49
C VAL A 298 -8.77 10.25 -8.32
N ARG A 299 -9.57 11.27 -7.98
CA ARG A 299 -9.33 12.17 -6.84
C ARG A 299 -10.61 12.68 -6.18
N GLY A 300 -10.51 13.04 -4.91
CA GLY A 300 -11.54 13.74 -4.14
C GLY A 300 -12.74 12.90 -3.67
N GLY A 301 -12.88 11.64 -4.10
CA GLY A 301 -13.86 10.71 -3.53
C GLY A 301 -13.40 10.10 -2.20
N THR A 302 -14.22 9.21 -1.64
CA THR A 302 -13.83 8.41 -0.46
C THR A 302 -13.09 7.13 -0.87
N ILE A 303 -13.49 6.48 -1.97
CA ILE A 303 -12.78 5.35 -2.59
C ILE A 303 -12.32 5.72 -4.00
N GLY A 304 -11.07 5.44 -4.36
CA GLY A 304 -10.55 5.61 -5.72
C GLY A 304 -11.07 4.52 -6.68
N ILE A 305 -10.68 3.27 -6.42
CA ILE A 305 -11.22 2.08 -7.11
C ILE A 305 -11.59 1.01 -6.10
N ALA A 306 -12.86 0.63 -6.05
CA ALA A 306 -13.35 -0.58 -5.40
C ALA A 306 -13.30 -1.79 -6.35
N SER A 307 -12.90 -2.96 -5.85
CA SER A 307 -12.97 -4.25 -6.57
C SER A 307 -13.56 -5.33 -5.66
N VAL A 308 -14.71 -5.90 -6.04
CA VAL A 308 -15.51 -6.80 -5.22
C VAL A 308 -15.62 -8.17 -5.89
N ASP A 309 -15.25 -9.23 -5.17
CA ASP A 309 -15.14 -10.60 -5.69
C ASP A 309 -14.25 -10.69 -6.95
N GLY A 310 -13.29 -9.76 -7.05
CA GLY A 310 -12.46 -9.55 -8.23
C GLY A 310 -11.43 -10.64 -8.42
N TYR A 311 -11.52 -11.37 -9.53
CA TYR A 311 -10.57 -12.44 -9.87
C TYR A 311 -9.72 -12.07 -11.09
N ASN A 312 -8.40 -12.28 -11.05
CA ASN A 312 -7.45 -11.98 -12.14
C ASN A 312 -7.39 -10.52 -12.61
N ASN A 313 -8.02 -9.57 -11.90
CA ASN A 313 -8.09 -8.16 -12.30
C ASN A 313 -6.69 -7.52 -12.33
N VAL A 314 -6.49 -6.50 -13.17
CA VAL A 314 -5.18 -5.88 -13.38
C VAL A 314 -5.30 -4.36 -13.33
N LEU A 315 -4.75 -3.77 -12.26
CA LEU A 315 -4.79 -2.34 -11.99
C LEU A 315 -3.37 -1.79 -12.10
N VAL A 316 -3.08 -1.02 -13.14
CA VAL A 316 -1.70 -0.65 -13.51
C VAL A 316 -1.56 0.84 -13.80
N GLU A 317 -0.53 1.47 -13.22
CA GLU A 317 -0.14 2.87 -13.50
C GLU A 317 -1.29 3.88 -13.28
N ASN A 318 -2.20 3.59 -12.33
CA ASN A 318 -3.29 4.50 -11.97
C ASN A 318 -2.85 5.46 -10.85
N ASN A 319 -3.28 6.72 -10.93
CA ASN A 319 -3.11 7.70 -9.87
C ASN A 319 -4.41 7.80 -9.05
N LEU A 320 -4.35 7.34 -7.80
CA LEU A 320 -5.47 7.19 -6.88
C LEU A 320 -5.10 7.94 -5.59
N SER A 321 -5.16 9.27 -5.66
CA SER A 321 -4.62 10.20 -4.66
C SER A 321 -5.64 11.29 -4.29
N ASP A 322 -5.40 11.98 -3.17
CA ASP A 322 -6.29 13.01 -2.60
C ASP A 322 -7.69 12.44 -2.31
N LEU A 323 -7.77 11.28 -1.65
CA LEU A 323 -9.02 10.57 -1.34
C LEU A 323 -9.27 10.53 0.18
N ASN A 324 -10.50 10.83 0.61
CA ASN A 324 -10.89 10.89 2.03
C ASN A 324 -11.07 9.47 2.64
N GLY A 325 -10.23 8.49 2.32
CA GLY A 325 -10.49 7.10 2.66
C GLY A 325 -9.47 6.11 2.11
N TRP A 326 -9.69 5.67 0.87
CA TRP A 326 -8.90 4.58 0.27
C TRP A 326 -8.61 4.77 -1.22
N GLY A 327 -7.34 4.70 -1.61
CA GLY A 327 -6.94 4.69 -3.02
C GLY A 327 -7.50 3.48 -3.78
N ASN A 328 -7.24 2.28 -3.28
CA ASN A 328 -7.69 1.03 -3.89
C ASN A 328 -8.29 0.04 -2.87
N PHE A 329 -9.60 -0.17 -2.96
CA PHE A 329 -10.42 -0.87 -1.98
C PHE A 329 -10.87 -2.25 -2.45
N ASN A 330 -10.33 -3.31 -1.87
CA ASN A 330 -10.53 -4.67 -2.37
C ASN A 330 -11.29 -5.56 -1.38
N ILE A 331 -12.36 -6.20 -1.83
CA ILE A 331 -13.07 -7.26 -1.11
C ILE A 331 -12.95 -8.57 -1.89
N ARG A 332 -12.43 -9.62 -1.25
CA ARG A 332 -12.29 -10.99 -1.80
C ARG A 332 -11.49 -11.06 -3.11
N SER A 333 -10.59 -10.10 -3.32
CA SER A 333 -9.75 -10.06 -4.53
C SER A 333 -8.78 -11.25 -4.54
N ASN A 334 -8.70 -11.96 -5.67
CA ASN A 334 -7.92 -13.19 -5.79
C ASN A 334 -7.13 -13.27 -7.11
N ASN A 335 -5.83 -13.55 -7.02
CA ASN A 335 -4.90 -13.63 -8.15
C ASN A 335 -4.89 -12.35 -9.03
N SER A 336 -5.28 -11.21 -8.46
CA SER A 336 -5.26 -9.89 -9.10
C SER A 336 -3.86 -9.25 -8.99
N VAL A 337 -3.59 -8.29 -9.86
CA VAL A 337 -2.28 -7.66 -10.05
C VAL A 337 -2.43 -6.14 -9.92
N PHE A 338 -1.63 -5.54 -9.03
CA PHE A 338 -1.64 -4.11 -8.71
C PHE A 338 -0.22 -3.57 -8.89
N VAL A 339 0.04 -2.84 -9.98
CA VAL A 339 1.42 -2.49 -10.41
C VAL A 339 1.58 -1.01 -10.68
N GLY A 340 2.57 -0.35 -10.09
CA GLY A 340 2.91 1.04 -10.44
C GLY A 340 1.83 2.07 -10.14
N ASN A 341 0.84 1.75 -9.30
CA ASN A 341 -0.19 2.71 -8.92
C ASN A 341 0.37 3.70 -7.89
N THR A 342 -0.09 4.95 -7.96
CA THR A 342 0.27 6.01 -7.00
C THR A 342 -0.87 6.24 -6.01
N PHE A 343 -0.52 6.28 -4.74
CA PHE A 343 -1.37 6.57 -3.59
C PHE A 343 -0.76 7.77 -2.86
N ASN A 344 -1.47 8.89 -2.72
CA ASN A 344 -0.89 10.08 -2.10
C ASN A 344 -1.94 10.90 -1.35
N ARG A 345 -1.74 11.09 -0.04
CA ARG A 345 -2.72 11.74 0.87
C ARG A 345 -4.09 11.05 0.86
N ASP A 346 -4.10 9.71 0.84
CA ASP A 346 -5.32 8.93 1.11
C ASP A 346 -5.47 8.80 2.63
N ASP A 347 -5.74 9.94 3.27
CA ASP A 347 -5.89 10.07 4.70
C ASP A 347 -6.79 11.26 5.08
N HIS A 348 -7.45 11.18 6.23
CA HIS A 348 -8.22 12.30 6.78
C HIS A 348 -8.25 12.28 8.32
N PRO A 349 -8.26 13.45 8.98
CA PRO A 349 -8.54 13.53 10.40
C PRO A 349 -9.99 13.11 10.67
N CYS A 350 -10.23 12.42 11.78
CA CYS A 350 -11.51 11.79 12.07
C CYS A 350 -11.87 11.81 13.57
N THR A 351 -13.18 11.71 13.86
CA THR A 351 -13.71 11.49 15.21
C THR A 351 -14.59 10.24 15.26
N THR A 352 -14.37 9.37 16.23
CA THR A 352 -15.21 8.18 16.49
C THR A 352 -16.52 8.55 17.21
N PRO A 353 -17.55 7.67 17.19
CA PRO A 353 -18.80 7.87 17.95
C PRO A 353 -18.65 8.06 19.46
N ASP A 354 -17.55 7.60 20.06
CA ASP A 354 -17.21 7.82 21.47
C ASP A 354 -16.35 9.08 21.72
N GLY A 355 -16.18 9.93 20.70
CA GLY A 355 -15.54 11.25 20.81
C GLY A 355 -14.01 11.24 20.76
N ARG A 356 -13.37 10.09 20.54
CA ARG A 356 -11.90 10.03 20.34
C ARG A 356 -11.56 10.61 18.97
N LYS A 357 -10.52 11.45 18.94
CA LYS A 357 -10.00 12.08 17.72
C LYS A 357 -8.70 11.42 17.28
N PHE A 358 -8.53 11.31 15.97
CA PHE A 358 -7.29 10.91 15.34
C PHE A 358 -6.99 11.94 14.26
N GLU A 359 -5.83 12.61 14.36
CA GLU A 359 -5.45 13.66 13.41
C GLU A 359 -5.04 13.08 12.04
N ASN A 360 -4.70 11.80 12.01
CA ASN A 360 -4.12 11.09 10.86
C ASN A 360 -4.81 9.72 10.66
N GLY A 361 -6.06 9.73 10.18
CA GLY A 361 -6.73 8.53 9.69
C GLY A 361 -7.53 7.71 10.70
N CYS A 362 -8.70 7.26 10.24
CA CYS A 362 -9.48 6.17 10.83
C CYS A 362 -9.68 5.09 9.77
N GLU A 363 -8.97 3.96 9.89
CA GLU A 363 -8.99 2.83 8.96
C GLU A 363 -8.62 3.17 7.48
N THR A 364 -8.05 4.35 7.24
CA THR A 364 -7.64 4.88 5.93
C THR A 364 -6.43 4.14 5.37
N ALA A 365 -6.38 3.92 4.04
CA ALA A 365 -5.19 3.35 3.41
C ALA A 365 -5.09 3.56 1.89
N GLY A 366 -3.87 3.78 1.39
CA GLY A 366 -3.59 3.85 -0.05
C GLY A 366 -4.07 2.61 -0.81
N TRP A 367 -3.60 1.43 -0.41
CA TRP A 367 -4.12 0.14 -0.87
C TRP A 367 -4.68 -0.67 0.31
N VAL A 368 -5.89 -1.21 0.15
CA VAL A 368 -6.58 -1.97 1.20
C VAL A 368 -7.22 -3.25 0.68
N CYS A 369 -7.13 -4.32 1.47
CA CYS A 369 -7.68 -5.64 1.14
C CYS A 369 -8.39 -6.34 2.31
N LEU A 370 -9.59 -6.86 2.04
CA LEU A 370 -10.38 -7.74 2.92
C LEU A 370 -10.52 -9.13 2.27
N GLN A 371 -10.21 -10.20 3.01
CA GLN A 371 -10.38 -11.60 2.55
C GLN A 371 -9.67 -11.92 1.21
N CYS A 372 -8.51 -11.31 0.97
CA CYS A 372 -7.81 -11.33 -0.31
C CYS A 372 -6.76 -12.45 -0.41
N ALA A 373 -6.64 -13.11 -1.57
CA ALA A 373 -5.72 -14.24 -1.73
C ALA A 373 -4.82 -14.19 -2.98
N ASN A 374 -3.56 -14.60 -2.84
CA ASN A 374 -2.61 -14.81 -3.95
C ASN A 374 -2.37 -13.57 -4.85
N ASN A 375 -2.67 -12.37 -4.38
CA ASN A 375 -2.52 -11.15 -5.19
C ASN A 375 -1.05 -10.70 -5.27
N LEU A 376 -0.73 -9.96 -6.33
CA LEU A 376 0.61 -9.45 -6.61
C LEU A 376 0.59 -7.93 -6.65
N VAL A 377 1.18 -7.30 -5.63
CA VAL A 377 1.24 -5.85 -5.40
C VAL A 377 2.69 -5.41 -5.61
N VAL A 378 3.00 -4.72 -6.70
CA VAL A 378 4.38 -4.53 -7.17
C VAL A 378 4.67 -3.08 -7.53
N ASN A 379 5.79 -2.54 -7.04
CA ASN A 379 6.31 -1.22 -7.40
C ASN A 379 5.26 -0.10 -7.33
N ASN A 380 4.28 -0.20 -6.43
CA ASN A 380 3.34 0.90 -6.19
C ASN A 380 4.03 1.95 -5.31
N HIS A 381 3.64 3.22 -5.49
CA HIS A 381 4.17 4.35 -4.73
C HIS A 381 3.11 4.83 -3.75
N CYS A 382 3.47 4.97 -2.47
CA CYS A 382 2.54 5.47 -1.46
C CYS A 382 3.18 6.53 -0.56
N GLU A 383 2.49 7.67 -0.40
CA GLU A 383 2.96 8.80 0.41
C GLU A 383 1.82 9.41 1.25
N ALA A 384 2.06 9.62 2.54
CA ALA A 384 1.15 10.35 3.44
C ALA A 384 -0.31 9.84 3.51
N SER A 385 -0.60 8.63 3.01
CA SER A 385 -1.84 7.89 3.22
C SER A 385 -1.80 7.17 4.58
N GLY A 386 -2.93 7.11 5.31
CA GLY A 386 -2.97 6.80 6.75
C GLY A 386 -2.24 5.52 7.13
N ASN A 387 -2.65 4.41 6.51
CA ASN A 387 -1.78 3.28 6.19
C ASN A 387 -1.40 3.34 4.70
N CYS A 388 -0.30 2.70 4.30
CA CYS A 388 0.01 2.56 2.87
C CYS A 388 -0.52 1.27 2.26
N TYR A 389 -0.21 0.12 2.86
CA TYR A 389 -0.66 -1.20 2.39
C TYR A 389 -1.32 -1.97 3.54
N TYR A 390 -2.65 -1.89 3.66
CA TYR A 390 -3.42 -2.56 4.70
C TYR A 390 -4.08 -3.85 4.19
N MET A 391 -4.07 -4.90 5.02
CA MET A 391 -4.70 -6.17 4.71
C MET A 391 -5.23 -6.84 5.99
N SER A 392 -6.55 -6.89 6.13
CA SER A 392 -7.18 -7.53 7.30
C SER A 392 -7.43 -9.02 7.10
N GLY A 393 -7.21 -9.77 8.18
CA GLY A 393 -7.69 -11.13 8.40
C GLY A 393 -8.71 -11.22 9.55
N GLU A 394 -9.12 -10.09 10.13
CA GLU A 394 -10.04 -10.03 11.26
C GLU A 394 -11.41 -10.63 10.94
N ARG A 395 -12.19 -10.95 11.98
CA ARG A 395 -13.53 -11.55 11.87
C ARG A 395 -13.56 -12.87 11.06
N GLY A 396 -12.39 -13.48 10.79
CA GLY A 396 -12.23 -14.68 9.97
C GLY A 396 -11.96 -14.40 8.48
N LEU A 397 -11.81 -13.15 8.07
CA LEU A 397 -11.61 -12.70 6.69
C LEU A 397 -10.16 -12.90 6.21
N ALA A 398 -9.56 -14.06 6.51
CA ALA A 398 -8.13 -14.31 6.38
C ALA A 398 -7.59 -14.06 4.96
N SER A 399 -6.70 -13.08 4.83
CA SER A 399 -6.09 -12.68 3.55
C SER A 399 -4.70 -13.31 3.36
N ASN A 400 -4.53 -14.26 2.42
CA ASN A 400 -3.39 -15.18 2.42
C ASN A 400 -2.58 -15.24 1.10
N ASN A 401 -1.28 -15.54 1.21
CA ASN A 401 -0.34 -15.75 0.10
C ASN A 401 -0.13 -14.55 -0.85
N ASN A 402 -0.50 -13.35 -0.43
CA ASN A 402 -0.30 -12.11 -1.19
C ASN A 402 1.18 -11.67 -1.16
N ARG A 403 1.66 -11.05 -2.24
CA ARG A 403 3.07 -10.66 -2.41
C ARG A 403 3.19 -9.17 -2.67
N PHE A 404 4.00 -8.51 -1.86
CA PHE A 404 4.34 -7.10 -1.98
C PHE A 404 5.82 -7.02 -2.35
N ILE A 405 6.12 -6.63 -3.58
CA ILE A 405 7.49 -6.60 -4.13
C ILE A 405 7.85 -5.20 -4.61
N GLY A 406 8.94 -4.62 -4.10
CA GLY A 406 9.47 -3.34 -4.61
C GLY A 406 8.58 -2.11 -4.38
N ASN A 407 7.55 -2.19 -3.54
CA ASN A 407 6.66 -1.06 -3.28
C ASN A 407 7.35 -0.01 -2.38
N TYR A 408 7.05 1.24 -2.64
CA TYR A 408 7.49 2.37 -1.83
C TYR A 408 6.39 2.80 -0.85
N CYS A 409 6.81 3.22 0.33
CA CYS A 409 6.02 3.91 1.33
C CYS A 409 6.82 5.04 1.95
N ALA A 410 6.23 6.24 2.06
CA ALA A 410 6.77 7.28 2.94
C ALA A 410 5.71 8.09 3.69
N ALA A 411 6.10 8.62 4.85
CA ALA A 411 5.24 9.40 5.76
C ALA A 411 3.90 8.75 6.16
N ALA A 412 3.72 7.42 6.03
CA ALA A 412 2.52 6.76 6.55
C ALA A 412 2.41 7.00 8.08
N PRO A 413 1.40 7.75 8.55
CA PRO A 413 1.31 8.19 9.93
C PRO A 413 0.84 7.08 10.88
N ASN A 414 0.33 5.95 10.36
CA ASN A 414 0.08 4.73 11.10
C ASN A 414 1.11 3.65 10.74
N ASN A 415 0.90 2.89 9.66
CA ASN A 415 1.78 1.80 9.24
C ASN A 415 2.04 1.82 7.73
N CYS A 416 3.29 1.60 7.31
CA CYS A 416 3.58 1.39 5.90
C CYS A 416 2.96 0.09 5.36
N PHE A 417 3.13 -1.04 6.06
CA PHE A 417 2.52 -2.33 5.71
C PHE A 417 1.81 -2.94 6.92
N GLU A 418 0.47 -3.00 6.94
CA GLU A 418 -0.31 -3.55 8.06
C GLU A 418 -1.07 -4.82 7.66
N PHE A 419 -0.62 -5.98 8.12
CA PHE A 419 -1.20 -7.28 7.81
C PHE A 419 -1.69 -7.98 9.10
N THR A 420 -3.01 -8.07 9.31
CA THR A 420 -3.58 -8.69 10.52
C THR A 420 -4.09 -10.10 10.26
N PHE A 421 -3.91 -11.03 11.21
CA PHE A 421 -4.46 -12.40 11.21
C PHE A 421 -4.31 -13.19 9.88
N SER A 422 -3.18 -12.99 9.20
CA SER A 422 -2.95 -13.35 7.79
C SER A 422 -1.81 -14.38 7.62
N LYS A 423 -1.76 -15.18 6.54
CA LYS A 423 -0.72 -16.23 6.39
C LYS A 423 -0.11 -16.31 4.99
N GLY A 424 1.17 -16.67 4.94
CA GLY A 424 1.89 -16.92 3.68
C GLY A 424 2.26 -15.65 2.90
N ASN A 425 2.02 -14.46 3.48
CA ASN A 425 2.23 -13.19 2.81
C ASN A 425 3.72 -12.83 2.75
N VAL A 426 4.15 -12.13 1.70
CA VAL A 426 5.56 -11.83 1.43
C VAL A 426 5.77 -10.32 1.28
N LEU A 427 6.75 -9.79 2.02
CA LEU A 427 7.34 -8.47 1.83
C LEU A 427 8.76 -8.66 1.25
N GLN A 428 8.98 -8.32 -0.02
CA GLN A 428 10.29 -8.42 -0.67
C GLN A 428 10.71 -7.09 -1.32
N ASP A 429 11.98 -6.68 -1.17
CA ASP A 429 12.57 -5.50 -1.82
C ASP A 429 11.81 -4.15 -1.61
N ASN A 430 10.88 -4.06 -0.65
CA ASN A 430 10.08 -2.85 -0.41
C ASN A 430 10.86 -1.79 0.40
N ILE A 431 10.40 -0.54 0.34
CA ILE A 431 10.97 0.60 1.07
C ILE A 431 9.90 1.21 1.98
N ALA A 432 10.24 1.49 3.24
CA ALA A 432 9.45 2.34 4.14
C ALA A 432 10.37 3.43 4.73
N THR A 433 10.07 4.71 4.49
CA THR A 433 10.97 5.82 4.85
C THR A 433 10.26 7.14 5.23
N ALA A 434 11.00 8.14 5.70
CA ALA A 434 10.50 9.51 5.82
C ALA A 434 10.27 10.14 4.43
N HIS A 435 9.20 10.94 4.28
CA HIS A 435 8.84 11.60 3.02
C HIS A 435 10.00 12.49 2.53
N PRO A 436 10.46 12.30 1.28
CA PRO A 436 11.78 12.78 0.88
C PRO A 436 11.98 14.30 0.95
N GLN A 437 10.92 15.08 0.67
CA GLN A 437 10.94 16.54 0.63
C GLN A 437 10.59 17.16 1.99
N THR A 438 9.46 16.74 2.60
CA THR A 438 8.97 17.33 3.87
C THR A 438 9.69 16.78 5.11
N GLY A 439 10.29 15.60 4.97
CA GLY A 439 10.88 14.85 6.08
C GLY A 439 9.89 14.31 7.09
N ALA A 440 8.57 14.34 6.83
CA ALA A 440 7.58 13.68 7.68
C ALA A 440 7.90 12.18 7.79
N ALA A 441 8.14 11.69 9.01
CA ALA A 441 8.54 10.30 9.21
C ALA A 441 7.35 9.34 9.05
N CYS A 442 7.56 8.18 8.41
CA CYS A 442 6.66 7.05 8.63
C CYS A 442 6.78 6.60 10.10
N LYS A 443 5.68 6.13 10.68
CA LYS A 443 5.64 5.72 12.09
C LYS A 443 6.13 4.28 12.25
N TYR A 444 5.40 3.30 11.72
CA TYR A 444 5.85 1.90 11.65
C TYR A 444 6.23 1.50 10.21
N PRO A 445 7.32 0.75 10.00
CA PRO A 445 7.63 0.14 8.71
C PRO A 445 6.64 -0.97 8.39
N PHE A 446 6.18 -1.71 9.40
CA PHE A 446 5.12 -2.71 9.27
C PHE A 446 4.46 -3.03 10.60
N TRP A 447 3.26 -3.60 10.54
CA TRP A 447 2.53 -4.21 11.65
C TRP A 447 1.97 -5.55 11.20
N ILE A 448 2.26 -6.64 11.93
CA ILE A 448 1.98 -8.02 11.47
C ILE A 448 1.18 -8.85 12.50
N GLY A 449 0.30 -8.20 13.28
CA GLY A 449 -0.41 -8.80 14.40
C GLY A 449 -1.22 -10.05 14.02
N GLY A 450 -0.86 -11.21 14.59
CA GLY A 450 -1.51 -12.49 14.37
C GLY A 450 -1.16 -13.14 13.03
N SER A 451 -0.18 -12.58 12.31
CA SER A 451 0.15 -12.97 10.94
C SER A 451 1.43 -13.80 10.83
N THR A 452 1.55 -14.57 9.75
CA THR A 452 2.81 -15.21 9.31
C THR A 452 3.29 -14.56 8.01
N VAL A 453 4.40 -13.82 8.09
CA VAL A 453 4.92 -12.97 7.01
C VAL A 453 6.40 -13.28 6.73
N TYR A 454 6.75 -13.38 5.45
CA TYR A 454 8.12 -13.61 4.98
C TYR A 454 8.76 -12.30 4.49
N PHE A 455 9.99 -12.03 4.92
CA PHE A 455 10.74 -10.80 4.67
C PHE A 455 12.02 -11.07 3.88
N GLY A 456 12.26 -10.36 2.77
CA GLY A 456 13.54 -10.40 2.05
C GLY A 456 13.95 -9.03 1.52
N LYS A 457 15.16 -8.57 1.83
CA LYS A 457 15.79 -7.36 1.25
C LYS A 457 14.99 -6.04 1.32
N ASN A 458 14.05 -5.90 2.25
CA ASN A 458 13.32 -4.64 2.43
C ASN A 458 14.21 -3.61 3.18
N ALA A 459 14.06 -2.33 2.86
CA ALA A 459 14.75 -1.22 3.52
C ALA A 459 13.78 -0.44 4.43
N TRP A 460 14.11 -0.32 5.72
CA TRP A 460 13.21 0.21 6.75
C TRP A 460 13.85 1.40 7.48
N SER A 461 13.29 2.60 7.33
CA SER A 461 13.74 3.85 7.96
C SER A 461 12.55 4.67 8.47
N CYS A 462 11.80 4.08 9.42
CA CYS A 462 10.67 4.70 10.11
C CYS A 462 10.99 5.03 11.57
N SER A 463 10.12 5.80 12.20
CA SER A 463 10.23 6.24 13.61
C SER A 463 10.34 5.09 14.61
N ILE A 464 9.71 3.95 14.31
CA ILE A 464 9.81 2.70 15.07
C ILE A 464 10.64 1.69 14.28
N SER A 465 11.61 1.03 14.94
CA SER A 465 12.46 0.04 14.29
C SER A 465 11.71 -1.26 13.96
N PRO A 466 12.20 -2.09 13.01
CA PRO A 466 11.60 -3.39 12.68
C PRO A 466 11.46 -4.32 13.90
N GLU A 467 12.42 -4.30 14.82
CA GLU A 467 12.47 -5.17 16.00
C GLU A 467 11.37 -4.79 17.00
N ILE A 468 11.22 -3.48 17.24
CA ILE A 468 10.16 -2.93 18.09
C ILE A 468 8.78 -3.18 17.43
N SER A 469 8.70 -3.07 16.12
CA SER A 469 7.50 -3.36 15.33
C SER A 469 7.05 -4.82 15.49
N ILE A 470 7.99 -5.77 15.40
CA ILE A 470 7.73 -7.20 15.68
C ILE A 470 7.30 -7.39 17.14
N ALA A 471 7.99 -6.79 18.11
CA ALA A 471 7.67 -6.92 19.53
C ALA A 471 6.25 -6.41 19.87
N HIS A 472 5.86 -5.25 19.33
CA HIS A 472 4.51 -4.70 19.50
C HIS A 472 3.45 -5.58 18.79
N ALA A 473 3.73 -6.07 17.58
CA ALA A 473 2.83 -6.96 16.86
C ALA A 473 2.70 -8.36 17.48
N ILE A 474 3.66 -8.80 18.32
CA ILE A 474 3.51 -10.00 19.17
C ILE A 474 2.66 -9.67 20.42
N ALA A 475 2.93 -8.54 21.08
CA ALA A 475 2.25 -8.16 22.32
C ALA A 475 0.77 -7.77 22.14
N SER A 476 0.35 -7.37 20.94
CA SER A 476 -1.00 -6.88 20.66
C SER A 476 -2.08 -7.95 20.51
N THR A 477 -1.72 -9.25 20.51
CA THR A 477 -2.63 -10.31 20.05
C THR A 477 -2.35 -11.68 20.67
N ASN A 478 -3.42 -12.45 20.88
CA ASN A 478 -3.34 -13.84 21.36
C ASN A 478 -3.14 -14.86 20.21
N THR A 479 -3.09 -14.41 18.96
CA THR A 479 -2.77 -15.26 17.79
C THR A 479 -1.28 -15.19 17.49
N PRO A 480 -0.58 -16.32 17.22
CA PRO A 480 0.86 -16.29 16.96
C PRO A 480 1.26 -15.37 15.79
N THR A 481 1.97 -14.29 16.10
CA THR A 481 2.69 -13.44 15.16
C THR A 481 4.04 -14.08 14.83
N ILE A 482 4.36 -14.25 13.54
CA ILE A 482 5.56 -14.93 13.06
C ILE A 482 6.18 -14.14 11.90
N ALA A 483 7.31 -13.49 12.15
CA ALA A 483 8.19 -12.96 11.10
C ALA A 483 9.23 -14.01 10.70
N LEU A 484 9.40 -14.26 9.39
CA LEU A 484 10.37 -15.21 8.85
C LEU A 484 11.25 -14.54 7.80
N ALA A 485 12.54 -14.90 7.75
CA ALA A 485 13.40 -14.53 6.63
C ALA A 485 13.00 -15.34 5.37
N LEU A 486 13.02 -14.69 4.21
CA LEU A 486 12.74 -15.31 2.92
C LEU A 486 13.96 -16.12 2.44
N GLY A 487 14.09 -17.34 2.95
CA GLY A 487 15.13 -18.28 2.54
C GLY A 487 14.90 -18.90 1.14
N THR A 488 15.83 -19.75 0.69
CA THR A 488 15.75 -20.45 -0.60
C THR A 488 14.50 -21.32 -0.77
N ASN A 489 13.91 -21.78 0.34
CA ASN A 489 12.65 -22.53 0.37
C ASN A 489 11.42 -21.60 0.44
N ALA A 490 11.49 -20.43 -0.20
CA ALA A 490 10.37 -19.49 -0.32
C ALA A 490 9.13 -20.20 -0.90
N PRO A 491 7.90 -19.86 -0.46
CA PRO A 491 6.69 -20.43 -1.02
C PRO A 491 6.67 -20.17 -2.54
N THR A 492 6.61 -21.24 -3.33
CA THR A 492 6.64 -21.15 -4.79
C THR A 492 5.45 -20.37 -5.32
N TYR A 493 5.64 -19.65 -6.43
CA TYR A 493 4.54 -18.95 -7.09
C TYR A 493 3.58 -19.99 -7.68
N GLY A 494 2.26 -19.76 -7.55
CA GLY A 494 1.22 -20.56 -8.20
C GLY A 494 1.20 -20.26 -9.71
N THR A 495 2.20 -20.74 -10.44
CA THR A 495 2.35 -20.46 -11.87
C THR A 495 1.21 -21.09 -12.68
N ALA A 496 0.61 -20.25 -13.53
CA ALA A 496 -0.55 -20.53 -14.38
C ALA A 496 -1.88 -20.75 -13.63
N ALA A 497 -2.79 -19.78 -13.81
CA ALA A 497 -4.20 -20.14 -13.96
C ALA A 497 -4.29 -21.06 -15.19
N THR A 498 -4.90 -22.24 -15.05
CA THR A 498 -5.19 -23.11 -16.18
C THR A 498 -6.11 -22.38 -17.16
N PRO A 499 -5.81 -22.37 -18.48
CA PRO A 499 -6.72 -21.82 -19.46
C PRO A 499 -8.05 -22.60 -19.40
N PHE A 500 -9.13 -21.93 -19.00
CA PHE A 500 -10.46 -22.53 -19.07
C PHE A 500 -10.79 -22.80 -20.55
N PRO A 501 -11.26 -24.00 -20.91
CA PRO A 501 -11.61 -24.31 -22.29
C PRO A 501 -12.79 -23.42 -22.72
N GLN A 502 -12.70 -22.83 -23.91
CA GLN A 502 -13.80 -22.06 -24.49
C GLN A 502 -15.05 -22.96 -24.65
N PRO A 503 -16.26 -22.45 -24.36
CA PRO A 503 -17.48 -23.25 -24.45
C PRO A 503 -17.91 -23.49 -25.91
N THR A 504 -17.43 -24.58 -26.51
CA THR A 504 -17.85 -25.01 -27.85
C THR A 504 -19.33 -25.39 -27.86
N ARG A 505 -20.17 -24.56 -28.49
CA ARG A 505 -21.58 -24.89 -28.73
C ARG A 505 -21.71 -26.00 -29.79
N LEU A 506 -22.43 -27.07 -29.46
CA LEU A 506 -23.24 -27.90 -30.38
C LEU A 506 -24.32 -28.62 -29.54
N ALA A 507 -25.39 -29.13 -30.17
CA ALA A 507 -26.67 -29.37 -29.49
C ALA A 507 -27.37 -30.71 -29.81
N SER A 508 -28.32 -31.10 -28.93
CA SER A 508 -29.33 -32.19 -29.06
C SER A 508 -28.82 -33.64 -29.19
N ALA A 509 -29.43 -34.70 -28.62
CA ALA A 509 -30.45 -34.91 -27.58
C ALA A 509 -30.23 -36.36 -27.01
N SER A 510 -31.05 -37.09 -26.23
CA SER A 510 -32.42 -37.06 -25.65
C SER A 510 -32.44 -38.08 -24.46
N ALA A 511 -33.48 -38.43 -23.69
CA ALA A 511 -34.92 -38.13 -23.66
C ALA A 511 -35.48 -38.27 -22.21
N SER A 512 -36.82 -38.34 -22.07
CA SER A 512 -37.62 -38.51 -20.83
C SER A 512 -37.85 -40.00 -20.43
N PRO A 513 -38.41 -40.32 -19.23
CA PRO A 513 -39.83 -40.10 -18.95
C PRO A 513 -40.20 -39.45 -17.58
N THR A 514 -41.48 -39.07 -17.49
CA THR A 514 -42.13 -38.19 -16.50
C THR A 514 -42.74 -38.99 -15.31
N PRO A 515 -42.91 -38.42 -14.09
CA PRO A 515 -43.35 -39.17 -12.90
C PRO A 515 -44.85 -39.02 -12.55
N PRO A 516 -45.38 -39.88 -11.66
CA PRO A 516 -46.55 -39.58 -10.83
C PRO A 516 -46.14 -38.98 -9.46
N ALA A 517 -47.03 -38.17 -8.88
CA ALA A 517 -47.00 -37.69 -7.50
C ALA A 517 -48.35 -38.07 -6.83
N ALA A 518 -48.61 -37.97 -5.52
CA ALA A 518 -47.88 -37.53 -4.33
C ALA A 518 -48.61 -38.17 -3.09
N PRO A 519 -48.36 -37.78 -1.81
CA PRO A 519 -47.22 -37.09 -1.19
C PRO A 519 -46.73 -37.83 0.11
N GLN A 520 -46.04 -37.08 0.98
CA GLN A 520 -45.94 -37.20 2.46
C GLN A 520 -44.58 -37.60 3.08
N PHE A 521 -44.23 -36.82 4.12
CA PHE A 521 -43.09 -36.91 5.06
C PHE A 521 -41.71 -37.20 4.45
N ALA A 522 -41.00 -36.11 4.11
CA ALA A 522 -39.71 -36.13 3.43
C ALA A 522 -38.57 -36.74 4.27
N LYS A 523 -38.09 -37.93 3.87
CA LYS A 523 -36.89 -38.56 4.43
C LYS A 523 -35.62 -37.79 4.02
N CYS A 524 -34.84 -37.37 5.01
CA CYS A 524 -33.48 -36.83 4.81
C CYS A 524 -32.61 -37.85 4.03
N ASN A 525 -32.10 -37.43 2.86
CA ASN A 525 -31.53 -38.34 1.86
C ASN A 525 -30.03 -38.06 1.63
N ARG A 526 -29.17 -38.89 2.23
CA ARG A 526 -27.73 -38.63 2.39
C ARG A 526 -26.84 -38.92 1.17
N ARG A 527 -27.40 -38.89 -0.04
CA ARG A 527 -26.63 -38.91 -1.30
C ARG A 527 -26.89 -37.66 -2.11
N TYR A 528 -25.82 -36.92 -2.40
CA TYR A 528 -25.84 -35.65 -3.12
C TYR A 528 -26.35 -35.81 -4.56
N ARG A 529 -26.93 -34.75 -5.13
CA ARG A 529 -27.33 -34.67 -6.55
C ARG A 529 -27.03 -33.27 -7.08
N LEU A 530 -26.30 -33.18 -8.19
CA LEU A 530 -25.79 -31.93 -8.76
C LEU A 530 -26.82 -30.79 -8.95
N PRO A 531 -28.09 -31.03 -9.34
CA PRO A 531 -29.07 -29.95 -9.52
C PRO A 531 -29.38 -29.10 -8.27
N LEU A 532 -28.93 -29.52 -7.08
CA LEU A 532 -29.07 -28.75 -5.83
C LEU A 532 -28.09 -27.56 -5.74
N LEU A 533 -27.09 -27.46 -6.62
CA LEU A 533 -26.09 -26.37 -6.60
C LEU A 533 -26.66 -24.98 -6.89
N PHE A 534 -27.79 -24.89 -7.61
CA PHE A 534 -28.38 -23.62 -8.06
C PHE A 534 -29.63 -23.20 -7.26
N ASP A 535 -29.87 -23.84 -6.11
CA ASP A 535 -30.87 -23.41 -5.13
C ASP A 535 -30.25 -23.44 -3.74
N TRP A 536 -29.83 -22.28 -3.27
CA TRP A 536 -29.06 -22.13 -2.04
C TRP A 536 -29.82 -22.57 -0.78
N ASN A 537 -31.15 -22.41 -0.79
CA ASN A 537 -32.03 -22.85 0.30
C ASN A 537 -32.11 -24.38 0.36
N LYS A 538 -32.26 -25.04 -0.80
CA LYS A 538 -32.27 -26.51 -0.88
C LYS A 538 -30.90 -27.12 -0.57
N LEU A 539 -29.80 -26.48 -0.97
CA LEU A 539 -28.44 -26.91 -0.59
C LEU A 539 -28.25 -26.82 0.94
N THR A 540 -28.61 -25.69 1.55
CA THR A 540 -28.51 -25.46 3.00
C THR A 540 -29.31 -26.50 3.80
N ALA A 541 -30.55 -26.78 3.39
CA ALA A 541 -31.39 -27.81 4.01
C ALA A 541 -30.79 -29.24 3.88
N TRP A 542 -30.14 -29.55 2.74
CA TRP A 542 -29.44 -30.83 2.57
C TRP A 542 -28.20 -30.94 3.46
N VAL A 543 -27.41 -29.87 3.57
CA VAL A 543 -26.22 -29.82 4.45
C VAL A 543 -26.62 -30.00 5.92
N GLN A 544 -27.69 -29.35 6.39
CA GLN A 544 -28.23 -29.57 7.73
C GLN A 544 -28.65 -31.05 7.93
N CYS A 545 -29.38 -31.64 6.98
CA CYS A 545 -29.76 -33.07 6.99
C CYS A 545 -28.54 -34.02 7.05
N MET A 546 -27.43 -33.67 6.42
CA MET A 546 -26.18 -34.43 6.47
C MET A 546 -25.46 -34.31 7.82
N LEU A 547 -25.34 -33.08 8.35
CA LEU A 547 -24.53 -32.79 9.54
C LEU A 547 -25.20 -33.18 10.85
N THR A 548 -26.53 -33.20 10.94
CA THR A 548 -27.25 -33.63 12.16
C THR A 548 -26.87 -35.07 12.55
N PRO A 549 -26.33 -35.32 13.76
CA PRO A 549 -26.07 -36.68 14.23
C PRO A 549 -27.36 -37.49 14.37
N ARG A 550 -27.28 -38.81 14.22
CA ARG A 550 -28.40 -39.68 14.63
C ARG A 550 -28.48 -39.70 16.15
N LEU A 551 -29.44 -38.95 16.71
CA LEU A 551 -30.05 -39.35 17.97
C LEU A 551 -30.64 -40.76 17.77
N LYS A 552 -30.26 -41.71 18.63
CA LYS A 552 -30.90 -43.02 18.69
C LYS A 552 -32.19 -42.89 19.47
N TYR A 553 -33.28 -43.33 18.86
CA TYR A 553 -34.43 -43.92 19.52
C TYR A 553 -34.55 -45.36 18.97
#